data_AF-A0A354QA64-F1
#
_entry.id   AF-A0A354QA64-F1
#
_cell.length_a   1.000
_cell.length_b   1.000
_cell.length_c   1.000
_cell.angle_alpha   90.00
_cell.angle_beta   90.00
_cell.angle_gamma   90.00
#
_symmetry.space_group_name_H-M   'P 1'
#
loop_
_entity.id
_entity.type
_entity.pdbx_description
1 polymer ?
#
loop_
_entity_poly.entity_id
_entity_poly.type
_entity_poly.pdbx_seq_one_letter_code
_entity_poly.pdbx_strand_id
1 'polypeptide(L)' 'MSKHTVTIEINGSSFTREVDSRLLLVHFIREDLQMTGTHIGCDTTHCG' A
#
# COMPACT_ATOMS: atom_id res chain seq x y z
N MET A 1 7.53 -16.57 2.41
CA MET A 1 7.12 -15.54 1.42
C MET A 1 8.32 -14.65 1.16
N SER A 2 8.53 -14.22 -0.09
CA SER A 2 9.65 -13.33 -0.44
C SER A 2 9.36 -11.92 0.08
N LYS A 3 10.41 -11.24 0.55
CA LYS A 3 10.33 -9.86 1.04
C LYS A 3 11.20 -8.94 0.18
N HIS A 4 10.76 -7.69 0.03
CA HIS A 4 11.47 -6.68 -0.74
C HIS A 4 11.49 -5.36 0.01
N THR A 5 12.64 -4.69 0.00
CA THR A 5 12.74 -3.29 0.42
C THR A 5 12.27 -2.40 -0.72
N VAL A 6 11.25 -1.59 -0.46
CA VAL A 6 10.67 -0.66 -1.43
C VAL A 6 10.73 0.76 -0.86
N THR A 7 11.06 1.72 -1.72
CA THR A 7 10.98 3.16 -1.43
C THR A 7 9.89 3.77 -2.31
N ILE A 8 8.96 4.50 -1.69
CA ILE A 8 7.85 5.16 -2.37
C ILE A 8 7.68 6.59 -1.85
N GLU A 9 7.29 7.52 -2.72
CA GLU A 9 6.93 8.89 -2.35
C GLU A 9 5.40 9.03 -2.39
N ILE A 10 4.80 9.47 -1.27
CA ILE A 10 3.36 9.68 -1.13
C ILE A 10 3.14 11.05 -0.50
N ASN A 11 2.35 11.90 -1.15
CA ASN A 11 2.04 13.26 -0.69
C ASN A 11 3.30 14.09 -0.36
N GLY A 12 4.36 13.94 -1.16
CA GLY A 12 5.65 14.64 -0.97
C GLY A 12 6.52 14.09 0.16
N SER A 13 6.12 12.99 0.81
CA SER A 13 6.90 12.32 1.85
C SER A 13 7.43 10.99 1.35
N SER A 14 8.72 10.71 1.54
CA SER A 14 9.34 9.44 1.16
C SER A 14 9.25 8.41 2.28
N PHE A 15 8.84 7.18 1.93
CA PHE A 15 8.71 6.04 2.82
C PHE A 15 9.53 4.88 2.29
N THR A 16 10.39 4.31 3.13
CA THR A 16 11.12 3.07 2.82
C THR A 16 10.72 1.98 3.81
N ARG A 17 10.30 0.82 3.30
CA ARG A 17 9.79 -0.32 4.10
C ARG A 17 10.16 -1.65 3.46
N GLU A 18 10.31 -2.67 4.30
CA GLU A 18 10.41 -4.07 3.87
C GLU A 18 9.00 -4.68 3.84
N VAL A 19 8.56 -5.14 2.67
CA VAL A 19 7.19 -5.63 2.43
C VAL A 19 7.18 -7.03 1.82
N ASP A 20 6.11 -7.78 2.03
CA ASP A 20 5.87 -9.06 1.35
C ASP A 20 5.50 -8.82 -0.12
N SER A 21 6.01 -9.64 -1.04
CA SER A 21 5.71 -9.52 -2.48
C SER A 21 4.21 -9.51 -2.81
N ARG A 22 3.35 -10.09 -1.96
CA ARG A 22 1.89 -10.15 -2.18
C ARG A 22 1.11 -8.97 -1.58
N LEU A 23 1.77 -8.07 -0.85
CA LEU A 23 1.11 -6.93 -0.22
C LEU A 23 0.64 -5.95 -1.30
N LEU A 24 -0.67 -5.72 -1.38
CA LEU A 24 -1.21 -4.72 -2.30
C LEU A 24 -0.93 -3.31 -1.79
N LEU A 25 -0.68 -2.39 -2.71
CA LEU A 25 -0.40 -0.98 -2.38
C LEU A 25 -1.52 -0.34 -1.55
N VAL A 26 -2.80 -0.66 -1.83
CA VAL A 26 -3.92 -0.13 -1.05
C VAL A 26 -3.86 -0.55 0.42
N HIS A 27 -3.45 -1.80 0.70
CA HIS A 27 -3.26 -2.28 2.07
C HIS A 27 -2.05 -1.62 2.72
N PHE A 28 -0.93 -1.46 2.01
CA PHE A 28 0.22 -0.72 2.50
C PHE A 28 -0.13 0.72 2.91
N ILE A 29 -0.86 1.46 2.08
CA ILE A 29 -1.26 2.84 2.36
C ILE A 29 -2.20 2.91 3.58
N ARG A 30 -3.19 2.02 3.65
CA ARG A 30 -4.22 2.04 4.72
C ARG A 30 -3.72 1.51 6.05
N GLU A 31 -2.95 0.43 6.04
CA GLU A 31 -2.58 -0.34 7.23
C GLU A 31 -1.18 0.06 7.73
N ASP A 32 -0.17 0.08 6.86
CA ASP A 32 1.21 0.37 7.26
C ASP A 32 1.46 1.87 7.42
N LEU A 33 0.91 2.70 6.51
CA LEU A 33 1.03 4.16 6.58
C LEU A 33 -0.13 4.84 7.32
N GLN A 34 -1.16 4.08 7.71
CA GLN A 34 -2.35 4.56 8.40
C GLN A 34 -3.09 5.72 7.68
N MET A 35 -2.94 5.81 6.36
CA MET A 35 -3.61 6.80 5.52
C MET A 35 -4.94 6.22 5.00
N THR A 36 -6.00 6.36 5.79
CA THR A 36 -7.25 5.61 5.58
C THR A 36 -8.24 6.25 4.61
N GLY A 37 -7.86 7.32 3.91
CA GLY A 37 -8.72 7.99 2.92
C GLY A 37 -9.00 7.17 1.67
N THR A 38 -8.06 6.31 1.24
CA THR A 38 -8.25 5.38 0.11
C THR A 38 -9.13 4.22 0.56
N HIS A 39 -10.30 4.00 -0.05
CA HIS A 39 -11.21 2.90 0.33
C HIS A 39 -11.03 1.65 -0.53
N ILE A 40 -11.49 0.51 -0.03
CA ILE A 40 -11.62 -0.75 -0.80
C ILE A 40 -13.13 -1.03 -0.90
N GLY A 41 -13.69 -0.84 -2.10
CA GLY A 41 -15.14 -0.98 -2.33
C GLY A 41 -15.57 -2.31 -2.98
N CYS A 42 -14.61 -3.08 -3.48
CA CYS A 42 -14.85 -4.30 -4.23
C CYS A 42 -13.54 -5.09 -4.39
N ASP A 43 -13.66 -6.42 -4.46
CA ASP A 43 -12.51 -7.32 -4.69
C ASP A 43 -12.34 -7.67 -6.17
N THR A 44 -13.17 -7.10 -7.04
CA THR A 44 -13.23 -7.39 -8.48
C THR A 44 -12.71 -6.25 -9.35
N THR A 45 -12.05 -5.24 -8.77
CA THR A 45 -11.43 -4.11 -9.49
C THR A 45 -12.38 -3.20 -10.29
N HIS A 46 -13.65 -3.07 -9.89
CA HIS A 46 -14.67 -2.29 -10.62
C HIS A 46 -15.06 -0.94 -9.99
N CYS A 47 -14.73 -0.72 -8.72
CA CYS A 47 -15.32 0.31 -7.87
C CYS A 47 -14.47 1.58 -7.73
N GLY A 48 -13.27 1.62 -8.32
CA GLY A 48 -12.28 2.70 -8.18
C GLY A 48 -10.93 2.16 -7.77
#